data_AF-A0A9D9WYQ0-F1
#
_entry.id   AF-A0A9D9WYQ0-F1
#
_cell.length_a   1.000
_cell.length_b   1.000
_cell.length_c   1.000
_cell.angle_alpha   90.00
_cell.angle_beta   90.00
_cell.angle_gamma   90.00
#
_symmetry.space_group_name_H-M   'P 1'
#
loop_
_entity.id
_entity.type
_entity.pdbx_description
1 polymer ?
#
loop_
_entity_poly.entity_id
_entity_poly.type
_entity_poly.pdbx_seq_one_letter_code
_entity_poly.pdbx_strand_id
1 'polypeptide(L)'
;MFRRSLILAAAMFVFASIGFAQGTSTGSTAPAASTEKPKKAPVFRSTKDQVKQAQTMLKSKNMFSGDATGSSSPEWKTAVKAYQEGNG
;
A
#
# COMPACT_ATOMS: atom_id res chain seq x y z
N MET A 1 -33.61 -18.34 15.04
CA MET A 1 -32.75 -18.24 13.84
C MET A 1 -33.37 -17.32 12.79
N PHE A 2 -33.66 -16.05 13.14
CA PHE A 2 -34.28 -15.06 12.23
C PHE A 2 -33.59 -13.67 12.27
N ARG A 3 -32.40 -13.58 12.86
CA ARG A 3 -31.62 -12.35 12.95
C ARG A 3 -30.33 -12.36 12.10
N ARG A 4 -30.09 -13.45 11.38
CA ARG A 4 -28.93 -13.63 10.50
C ARG A 4 -29.28 -13.52 9.01
N SER A 5 -30.57 -13.53 8.66
CA SER A 5 -31.04 -13.34 7.29
C SER A 5 -31.42 -11.89 6.95
N LEU A 6 -31.29 -10.93 7.88
CA LEU A 6 -31.53 -9.50 7.64
C LEU A 6 -30.25 -8.71 7.27
N ILE A 7 -29.10 -9.38 7.17
CA ILE A 7 -27.83 -8.74 6.73
C ILE A 7 -27.52 -9.08 5.26
N LEU A 8 -28.45 -9.77 4.57
CA LEU A 8 -28.33 -10.15 3.16
C LEU A 8 -29.10 -9.22 2.20
N ALA A 9 -29.55 -8.05 2.67
CA ALA A 9 -30.29 -7.06 1.88
C ALA A 9 -29.71 -5.64 2.02
N ALA A 10 -28.38 -5.51 1.95
CA ALA A 10 -27.70 -4.23 1.82
C ALA A 10 -26.60 -4.33 0.75
N ALA A 11 -26.94 -4.95 -0.38
CA ALA A 11 -26.27 -4.67 -1.64
C ALA A 11 -27.01 -3.47 -2.27
N MET A 12 -26.23 -2.54 -2.83
CA MET A 12 -26.65 -1.53 -3.81
C MET A 12 -27.13 -0.17 -3.27
N PHE A 13 -26.18 0.73 -2.98
CA PHE A 13 -26.20 2.20 -3.19
C PHE A 13 -24.91 2.75 -2.55
N VAL A 14 -24.07 3.61 -3.11
CA VAL A 14 -24.08 4.34 -4.37
C VAL A 14 -22.63 4.79 -4.63
N PHE A 15 -22.17 4.60 -5.86
CA PHE A 15 -21.01 5.29 -6.39
C PHE A 15 -21.48 6.70 -6.72
N ALA A 16 -21.19 7.69 -5.87
CA ALA A 16 -21.43 9.11 -6.15
C ALA A 16 -20.15 9.90 -5.91
N SER A 17 -19.46 10.14 -7.02
CA SER A 17 -18.45 11.16 -7.20
C SER A 17 -19.00 12.55 -6.84
N ILE A 18 -18.34 13.24 -5.90
CA ILE A 18 -18.39 14.70 -5.80
C ILE A 18 -16.98 15.21 -6.01
N GLY A 19 -16.79 15.81 -7.19
CA GLY A 19 -15.63 16.63 -7.50
C GLY A 19 -15.78 18.06 -6.97
N PHE A 20 -14.76 18.84 -7.31
CA PHE A 20 -14.52 20.28 -7.10
C PHE A 20 -13.76 20.69 -5.83
N ALA A 21 -12.48 21.05 -6.05
CA ALA A 21 -12.06 22.44 -5.91
C ALA A 21 -10.73 22.66 -6.67
N GLN A 22 -10.84 23.33 -7.82
CA GLN A 22 -9.70 23.94 -8.51
C GLN A 22 -9.25 25.19 -7.73
N GLY A 23 -7.94 25.44 -7.73
CA GLY A 23 -7.32 26.69 -7.29
C GLY A 23 -6.09 26.40 -6.43
N THR A 24 -4.85 26.45 -6.94
CA THR A 24 -4.26 27.65 -7.55
C THR A 24 -3.09 27.24 -8.44
N SER A 25 -3.24 27.36 -9.76
CA SER A 25 -2.13 27.25 -10.70
C SER A 25 -1.67 28.66 -11.06
N THR A 26 -0.68 29.16 -10.33
CA THR A 26 0.12 30.30 -10.78
C THR A 26 1.19 29.79 -11.74
N GLY A 27 1.26 30.38 -12.93
CA GLY A 27 2.43 30.28 -13.80
C GLY A 27 2.19 29.54 -15.10
N SER A 28 1.37 30.11 -15.98
CA SER A 28 1.47 29.84 -17.41
C SER A 28 2.66 30.61 -17.96
N THR A 29 3.74 29.90 -18.29
CA THR A 29 4.71 30.31 -19.31
C THR A 29 5.19 29.03 -19.98
N ALA A 30 4.73 28.80 -21.20
CA ALA A 30 5.30 27.79 -22.07
C ALA A 30 6.70 28.22 -22.52
N PRO A 31 7.68 27.31 -22.48
CA PRO A 31 8.52 27.17 -23.66
C PRO A 31 8.65 25.72 -24.12
N ALA A 32 8.66 25.59 -25.45
CA ALA A 32 9.24 24.57 -26.30
C ALA A 32 9.39 23.13 -25.76
N ALA A 33 8.76 22.21 -26.49
CA ALA A 33 8.94 20.76 -26.37
C ALA A 33 10.42 20.35 -26.44
N SER A 34 10.99 20.03 -25.28
CA SER A 34 12.08 19.07 -25.17
C SER A 34 11.47 17.73 -24.83
N THR A 35 11.70 16.72 -25.67
CA THR A 35 11.31 15.32 -25.47
C THR A 35 12.14 14.71 -24.32
N GLU A 36 12.04 15.26 -23.12
CA GLU A 36 12.62 14.68 -21.91
C GLU A 36 11.72 13.53 -21.44
N LYS A 37 12.28 12.32 -21.49
CA LYS A 37 11.62 11.11 -20.99
C LYS A 37 11.16 11.35 -19.54
N PRO A 38 9.89 11.07 -19.20
CA PRO A 38 9.40 11.33 -17.85
C PRO A 38 10.28 10.63 -16.83
N LYS A 39 10.80 11.40 -15.86
CA LYS A 39 11.62 10.86 -14.77
C LYS A 39 10.77 9.82 -14.03
N LYS A 40 11.28 8.58 -13.95
CA LYS A 40 10.63 7.48 -13.22
C LYS A 40 10.35 7.93 -11.79
N ALA A 41 9.18 7.57 -11.27
CA ALA A 41 8.85 7.83 -9.88
C ALA A 41 9.93 7.26 -8.95
N PRO A 42 10.19 7.88 -7.78
CA PRO A 42 11.12 7.37 -6.80
C PRO A 42 10.79 5.92 -6.46
N VAL A 43 11.81 5.06 -6.46
CA VAL A 43 11.60 3.67 -6.07
C VAL A 43 11.30 3.61 -4.58
N PHE A 44 10.23 2.93 -4.20
CA PHE A 44 9.94 2.70 -2.80
C PHE A 44 11.07 1.90 -2.13
N ARG A 45 11.49 2.37 -0.96
CA ARG A 45 12.52 1.75 -0.12
C ARG A 45 12.03 1.79 1.32
N SER A 46 11.88 0.60 1.91
CA SER A 46 11.55 0.50 3.33
C SER A 46 12.73 0.96 4.18
N THR A 47 12.45 1.76 5.21
CA THR A 47 13.45 2.12 6.22
C THR A 47 13.71 0.93 7.14
N LYS A 48 14.84 0.95 7.86
CA LYS A 48 15.19 -0.11 8.82
C LYS A 48 14.12 -0.32 9.88
N ASP A 49 13.53 0.77 10.37
CA ASP A 49 12.47 0.71 11.39
C ASP A 49 11.17 0.13 10.84
N GLN A 50 10.82 0.46 9.59
CA GLN A 50 9.69 -0.17 8.91
C GLN A 50 9.89 -1.68 8.75
N VAL A 51 11.11 -2.12 8.41
CA VAL A 51 11.43 -3.54 8.34
C VAL A 51 11.34 -4.21 9.71
N LYS A 52 11.83 -3.56 10.78
CA LYS A 52 11.71 -4.09 12.15
C LYS A 52 10.25 -4.24 12.59
N GLN A 53 9.44 -3.22 12.36
CA GLN A 53 8.02 -3.25 12.72
C GLN A 53 7.31 -4.38 11.98
N ALA A 54 7.55 -4.52 10.68
CA ALA A 54 6.98 -5.58 9.87
C ALA A 54 7.45 -6.96 10.35
N GLN A 55 8.74 -7.13 10.66
CA GLN A 55 9.28 -8.36 11.27
C GLN A 55 8.53 -8.69 12.57
N THR A 56 8.41 -7.76 13.51
CA THR A 56 7.68 -7.96 14.77
C THR A 56 6.23 -8.38 14.52
N MET A 57 5.55 -7.75 13.56
CA MET A 57 4.18 -8.12 13.19
C MET A 57 4.10 -9.54 12.63
N LEU A 58 4.99 -9.92 11.71
CA LEU A 58 5.00 -11.27 11.16
C LEU A 58 5.38 -12.32 12.22
N LYS A 59 6.26 -12.00 13.17
CA LYS A 59 6.52 -12.87 14.34
C LYS A 59 5.26 -13.10 15.16
N SER A 60 4.50 -12.04 15.46
CA SER A 60 3.24 -12.15 16.23
C SER A 60 2.19 -13.03 15.56
N LYS A 61 2.27 -13.18 14.23
CA LYS A 61 1.40 -14.04 13.42
C LYS A 61 1.96 -15.45 13.23
N ASN A 62 3.08 -15.80 13.87
CA ASN A 62 3.83 -17.05 13.65
C ASN A 62 4.25 -17.26 12.17
N MET A 63 4.42 -16.18 11.40
CA MET A 63 4.81 -16.23 9.98
C MET A 63 6.30 -15.96 9.76
N PHE A 64 7.02 -15.54 10.80
CA PHE A 64 8.45 -15.28 10.78
C PHE A 64 9.07 -15.74 12.10
N SER A 65 10.14 -16.53 12.05
CA SER A 65 10.78 -17.11 13.24
C SER A 65 12.10 -16.41 13.62
N GLY A 66 12.77 -15.78 12.64
CA GLY A 66 13.99 -15.01 12.85
C GLY A 66 13.83 -13.73 13.70
N ASP A 67 14.94 -13.05 13.99
CA ASP A 67 14.95 -11.83 14.81
C ASP A 67 14.55 -10.55 14.07
N ALA A 68 13.89 -9.64 14.79
CA ALA A 68 13.48 -8.32 14.30
C ALA A 68 14.66 -7.33 14.26
N THR A 69 15.66 -7.63 13.44
CA THR A 69 16.91 -6.84 13.32
C THR A 69 16.78 -5.64 12.39
N GLY A 70 15.74 -5.61 11.55
CA GLY A 70 15.57 -4.62 10.48
C GLY A 70 16.38 -4.93 9.22
N SER A 71 17.04 -6.08 9.18
CA SER A 71 17.79 -6.57 8.02
C SER A 71 16.96 -7.55 7.20
N SER A 72 17.18 -7.54 5.88
CA SER A 72 16.49 -8.44 4.95
C SER A 72 17.21 -9.80 4.86
N SER A 73 16.86 -10.72 5.75
CA SER A 73 17.35 -12.11 5.70
C SER A 73 16.59 -12.95 4.66
N PRO A 74 17.12 -14.12 4.23
CA PRO A 74 16.40 -15.02 3.32
C PRO A 74 15.05 -15.47 3.88
N GLU A 75 15.01 -15.83 5.16
CA GLU A 75 13.77 -16.22 5.85
C GLU A 75 12.74 -15.09 5.88
N TRP A 76 13.19 -13.85 6.12
CA TRP A 76 12.33 -12.66 6.07
C TRP A 76 11.70 -12.47 4.68
N LYS A 77 12.48 -12.66 3.60
CA LYS A 77 11.95 -12.55 2.23
C LYS A 77 10.88 -13.61 1.95
N THR A 78 11.08 -14.84 2.42
CA THR A 78 10.09 -15.91 2.31
C THR A 78 8.81 -15.57 3.08
N ALA A 79 8.94 -15.08 4.31
CA ALA A 79 7.81 -14.68 5.15
C ALA A 79 7.00 -13.53 4.52
N VAL A 80 7.68 -12.50 4.00
CA VAL A 80 7.04 -11.37 3.29
C VAL A 80 6.32 -11.86 2.04
N LYS A 81 6.95 -12.73 1.26
CA LYS A 81 6.34 -13.28 0.05
C LYS A 81 5.06 -14.05 0.37
N ALA A 82 5.11 -14.96 1.36
CA ALA A 82 3.93 -15.70 1.80
C ALA A 82 2.82 -14.77 2.31
N TYR A 83 3.18 -13.72 3.06
CA TYR A 83 2.22 -12.71 3.50
C TYR A 83 1.59 -11.95 2.32
N GLN A 84 2.37 -11.59 1.31
CA GLN A 84 1.88 -10.90 0.12
C GLN A 84 0.98 -11.79 -0.73
N GLU A 85 1.33 -13.07 -0.91
CA GLU A 85 0.50 -14.02 -1.66
C GLU A 85 -0.86 -14.26 -0.98
N GLY A 86 -0.92 -14.24 0.35
CA GLY A 86 -2.16 -14.40 1.10
C GLY A 86 -3.03 -13.15 1.23
N ASN A 87 -2.49 -11.96 0.95
CA ASN A 87 -3.18 -10.67 1.12
C ASN A 87 -3.17 -9.79 -0.16
N GLY A 88 -2.80 -10.37 -1.30
CA GLY A 88 -2.71 -9.70 -2.60
C GLY A 88 -4.05 -9.60 -3.32
#